data_AF-A0A3D3XH78-F1
#
_entry.id   AF-A0A3D3XH78-F1
#
_cell.length_a   1.000
_cell.length_b   1.000
_cell.length_c   1.000
_cell.angle_alpha   90.00
_cell.angle_beta   90.00
_cell.angle_gamma   90.00
#
_symmetry.space_group_name_H-M   'P 1'
#
loop_
_entity.id
_entity.type
_entity.pdbx_description
1 polymer ?
#
loop_
_entity_poly.entity_id
_entity_poly.type
_entity_poly.pdbx_seq_one_letter_code
_entity_poly.pdbx_strand_id
1 'polypeptide(L)'
;KEPSVSVFVIVYNEQSYTIMGEVMIDGIYPLPSEKKIDLVEAIANAKGFTPNAKDSRIELFRDGEKRVFDFNDLFKIKDPEKKIFIQPGDKIKVPARFF
;
A
#
# COMPACT_ATOMS: atom_id res chain seq x y z
N LYS A 1 -31.18 -10.40 -11.02
CA LYS A 1 -30.73 -9.06 -10.56
C LYS A 1 -29.54 -9.29 -9.65
N GLU A 2 -28.34 -8.98 -10.12
CA GLU A 2 -27.10 -9.07 -9.33
C GLU A 2 -26.97 -7.80 -8.48
N PRO A 3 -26.92 -7.87 -7.14
CA PRO A 3 -26.71 -6.70 -6.34
C PRO A 3 -25.22 -6.32 -6.40
N SER A 4 -24.91 -5.22 -7.05
CA SER A 4 -23.63 -4.53 -6.91
C SER A 4 -23.65 -3.75 -5.58
N VAL A 5 -22.85 -4.19 -4.61
CA VAL A 5 -22.69 -3.51 -3.32
C VAL A 5 -21.49 -2.57 -3.41
N SER A 6 -21.74 -1.27 -3.29
CA SER A 6 -20.71 -0.26 -3.06
C SER A 6 -20.69 0.08 -1.58
N VAL A 7 -19.60 -0.26 -0.88
CA VAL A 7 -19.43 0.07 0.54
C VAL A 7 -18.79 1.46 0.64
N PHE A 8 -19.50 2.41 1.25
CA PHE A 8 -18.92 3.67 1.70
C PHE A 8 -18.58 3.54 3.18
N VAL A 9 -17.29 3.59 3.52
CA VAL A 9 -16.84 3.59 4.93
C VAL A 9 -16.91 5.03 5.44
N ILE A 10 -17.73 5.26 6.46
CA ILE A 10 -17.77 6.52 7.22
C ILE A 10 -16.57 6.49 8.17
N VAL A 11 -15.51 7.26 7.86
CA VAL A 11 -14.26 7.24 8.62
C VAL A 11 -14.33 8.19 9.82
N TYR A 12 -14.28 7.63 11.02
CA TYR A 12 -14.22 8.33 12.29
C TYR A 12 -12.78 8.81 12.55
N ASN A 13 -12.33 9.88 11.88
CA ASN A 13 -11.04 10.56 12.13
C ASN A 13 -9.77 9.66 12.26
N GLU A 14 -9.76 8.48 11.62
CA GLU A 14 -8.59 7.60 11.61
C GLU A 14 -7.57 8.10 10.58
N GLN A 15 -6.29 8.07 10.93
CA GLN A 15 -5.20 8.30 9.98
C GLN A 15 -5.31 7.29 8.84
N SER A 16 -4.82 7.65 7.66
CA SER A 16 -4.92 6.77 6.48
C SER A 16 -3.71 6.87 5.58
N TYR A 17 -3.56 5.88 4.73
CA TYR A 17 -2.62 5.86 3.61
C TYR A 17 -3.36 5.41 2.34
N THR A 18 -2.79 5.68 1.16
CA THR A 18 -3.43 5.34 -0.12
C THR A 18 -2.57 4.35 -0.90
N ILE A 19 -3.16 3.32 -1.48
CA ILE A 19 -2.52 2.42 -2.45
C ILE A 19 -3.21 2.59 -3.81
N MET A 20 -2.43 2.73 -4.88
CA MET A 20 -2.94 2.90 -6.25
C MET A 20 -2.15 2.06 -7.26
N GLY A 21 -2.82 1.69 -8.35
CA GLY A 21 -2.20 0.99 -9.49
C GLY A 21 -2.43 -0.51 -9.44
N GLU A 22 -1.41 -1.30 -9.81
CA GLU A 22 -1.50 -2.74 -10.02
C GLU A 22 -1.49 -3.55 -8.72
N VAL A 23 -2.51 -3.32 -7.89
CA VAL A 23 -2.87 -4.13 -6.72
C VAL A 23 -4.30 -4.67 -6.87
N MET A 24 -4.63 -5.73 -6.15
CA MET A 24 -5.95 -6.38 -6.27
C MET A 24 -7.08 -5.48 -5.76
N ILE A 25 -6.83 -4.68 -4.72
CA ILE A 25 -7.75 -3.67 -4.23
C ILE A 25 -6.98 -2.36 -4.07
N ASP A 26 -7.29 -1.36 -4.89
CA ASP A 26 -6.76 -0.01 -4.74
C ASP A 26 -7.68 0.85 -3.84
N GLY A 27 -7.15 1.96 -3.34
CA GLY A 27 -7.90 2.93 -2.58
C GLY A 27 -7.24 3.35 -1.27
N ILE A 28 -8.08 3.87 -0.38
CA ILE A 28 -7.68 4.43 0.91
C ILE A 28 -7.79 3.34 1.97
N TYR A 29 -6.72 3.18 2.75
CA TYR A 29 -6.61 2.21 3.84
C TYR A 29 -6.48 2.93 5.17
N PRO A 30 -7.17 2.45 6.23
CA PRO A 30 -7.00 2.99 7.56
C PRO A 30 -5.60 2.64 8.10
N LEU A 31 -5.03 3.57 8.87
CA LEU A 31 -3.79 3.41 9.61
C LEU A 31 -4.11 3.54 11.11
N PRO A 32 -4.35 2.42 11.81
CA PRO A 32 -4.65 2.44 13.24
C PRO A 32 -3.46 3.00 14.04
N SER A 33 -3.73 3.91 14.99
CA SER A 33 -2.66 4.51 15.81
C SER A 33 -1.90 3.51 16.68
N GLU A 34 -2.52 2.38 17.01
CA GLU A 34 -1.97 1.34 17.87
C GLU A 34 -1.10 0.32 17.12
N LYS A 35 -1.14 0.31 15.78
CA LYS A 35 -0.43 -0.67 14.96
C LYS A 35 0.44 0.02 13.91
N LYS A 36 1.74 -0.27 13.93
CA LYS A 36 2.63 0.04 12.81
C LYS A 36 2.38 -0.94 11.67
N ILE A 37 2.19 -0.41 10.46
CA ILE A 37 2.04 -1.17 9.22
C ILE A 37 3.29 -0.92 8.39
N ASP A 38 3.96 -1.97 7.92
CA ASP A 38 5.07 -1.84 6.95
C ASP A 38 4.59 -1.91 5.49
N LEU A 39 5.46 -1.56 4.54
CA LEU A 39 5.13 -1.61 3.10
C LEU A 39 4.66 -3.01 2.64
N VAL A 40 5.17 -4.10 3.22
CA VAL A 40 4.77 -5.46 2.85
C VAL A 40 3.36 -5.75 3.34
N GLU A 41 3.07 -5.42 4.60
CA GLU A 41 1.73 -5.51 5.19
C GLU A 41 0.73 -4.62 4.44
N ALA A 42 1.13 -3.42 4.01
CA ALA A 42 0.28 -2.52 3.24
C ALA A 42 -0.16 -3.16 1.91
N ILE A 43 0.76 -3.77 1.18
CA ILE A 43 0.44 -4.52 -0.05
C ILE A 43 -0.42 -5.76 0.26
N ALA A 44 -0.17 -6.46 1.36
CA ALA A 44 -0.99 -7.59 1.78
C ALA A 44 -2.44 -7.17 2.11
N ASN A 45 -2.63 -6.01 2.74
CA ASN A 45 -3.95 -5.41 2.98
C ASN A 45 -4.69 -5.14 1.68
N ALA A 46 -3.97 -4.74 0.63
CA ALA A 46 -4.47 -4.60 -0.74
C ALA A 46 -4.70 -5.91 -1.50
N LYS A 47 -4.65 -7.05 -0.80
CA LYS A 47 -4.81 -8.41 -1.34
C LYS A 47 -3.73 -8.80 -2.36
N GLY A 48 -2.56 -8.19 -2.25
CA GLY A 48 -1.42 -8.45 -3.12
C GLY A 48 -1.49 -7.72 -4.45
N PHE A 49 -0.62 -8.13 -5.36
CA PHE A 49 -0.48 -7.54 -6.68
C PHE A 49 -1.45 -8.15 -7.69
N THR A 50 -1.78 -7.39 -8.73
CA THR A 50 -2.34 -7.98 -9.96
C THR A 50 -1.23 -8.72 -10.74
N PRO A 51 -1.59 -9.59 -11.69
CA PRO A 51 -0.60 -10.25 -12.57
C PRO A 51 0.24 -9.29 -13.44
N ASN A 52 -0.21 -8.05 -13.62
CA ASN A 52 0.45 -7.05 -14.46
C ASN A 52 1.41 -6.14 -13.69
N ALA A 53 1.47 -6.27 -12.37
CA ALA A 53 2.29 -5.42 -11.52
C ALA A 53 3.78 -5.52 -11.81
N LYS A 54 4.48 -4.40 -11.64
CA LYS A 54 5.93 -4.34 -11.54
C LYS A 54 6.32 -4.31 -10.06
N ASP A 55 6.25 -5.47 -9.43
CA ASP A 55 6.57 -5.71 -8.01
C ASP A 55 8.00 -5.30 -7.61
N SER A 56 8.93 -5.25 -8.57
CA SER A 56 10.28 -4.68 -8.38
C SER A 56 10.32 -3.16 -8.28
N ARG A 57 9.17 -2.47 -8.41
CA ARG A 57 9.09 -1.01 -8.40
C ARG A 57 7.84 -0.50 -7.67
N ILE A 58 7.87 -0.54 -6.34
CA ILE A 58 6.88 0.12 -5.50
C ILE A 58 7.33 1.55 -5.26
N GLU A 59 6.50 2.53 -5.64
CA GLU A 59 6.78 3.95 -5.45
C GLU A 59 6.05 4.46 -4.20
N LEU A 60 6.79 4.85 -3.17
CA LEU A 60 6.28 5.51 -1.98
C LEU A 60 6.47 7.02 -2.11
N PHE A 61 5.38 7.77 -1.99
CA PHE A 61 5.38 9.21 -1.93
C PHE A 61 5.07 9.66 -0.50
N ARG A 62 5.99 10.43 0.09
CA ARG A 62 5.89 10.97 1.45
C ARG A 62 6.48 12.38 1.47
N ASP A 63 5.73 13.35 1.97
CA ASP A 63 6.17 14.75 2.12
C ASP A 63 6.78 15.36 0.83
N GLY A 64 6.26 14.96 -0.33
CA GLY A 64 6.76 15.41 -1.64
C GLY A 64 7.97 14.63 -2.17
N GLU A 65 8.57 13.75 -1.37
CA GLU A 65 9.65 12.87 -1.80
C GLU A 65 9.12 11.54 -2.35
N LYS A 66 9.78 11.04 -3.40
CA LYS A 66 9.50 9.72 -3.97
C LYS A 66 10.66 8.77 -3.66
N ARG A 67 10.35 7.65 -3.01
CA ARG A 67 11.26 6.53 -2.80
C ARG A 67 10.75 5.30 -3.55
N VAL A 68 11.66 4.51 -4.08
CA VAL A 68 11.34 3.31 -4.88
C VAL A 68 11.92 2.09 -4.18
N PHE A 69 11.11 1.04 -4.09
CA PHE A 69 11.47 -0.21 -3.42
C PHE A 69 11.16 -1.42 -4.30
N ASP A 70 11.97 -2.46 -4.19
CA ASP A 70 11.65 -3.79 -4.71
C ASP A 70 10.93 -4.59 -3.63
N PHE A 71 9.80 -5.22 -3.98
CA PHE A 71 9.02 -6.01 -3.03
C PHE A 71 9.80 -7.18 -2.44
N ASN A 72 10.61 -7.88 -3.24
CA ASN A 72 11.39 -9.02 -2.78
C ASN A 72 12.46 -8.58 -1.77
N ASP A 73 13.03 -7.39 -1.95
CA ASP A 73 14.00 -6.86 -1.00
C ASP A 73 13.32 -6.46 0.31
N LEU A 74 12.16 -5.81 0.24
CA LEU A 74 11.34 -5.51 1.42
C LEU A 74 10.93 -6.79 2.18
N PHE A 75 10.51 -7.82 1.47
CA PHE A 75 10.08 -9.10 2.05
C PHE A 75 11.21 -9.85 2.76
N LYS A 76 12.46 -9.64 2.34
CA LYS A 76 13.65 -10.25 2.97
C LYS A 76 14.10 -9.54 4.25
N ILE A 77 13.57 -8.35 4.55
CA ILE A 77 13.95 -7.60 5.75
C ILE A 77 13.40 -8.30 7.00
N LYS A 78 14.29 -8.98 7.72
CA LYS A 78 13.97 -9.64 9.00
C LYS A 78 14.10 -8.73 10.21
N ASP A 79 14.98 -7.74 10.11
CA ASP A 79 15.27 -6.77 11.17
C ASP A 79 14.15 -5.72 11.25
N PRO A 80 13.36 -5.66 12.33
CA PRO A 80 12.23 -4.75 12.45
C PRO A 80 12.61 -3.28 12.30
N GLU A 81 13.82 -2.88 12.72
CA GLU A 81 14.28 -1.49 12.67
C GLU A 81 14.58 -1.02 11.24
N LYS A 82 14.79 -1.95 10.31
CA LYS A 82 15.07 -1.66 8.89
C LYS A 82 13.82 -1.69 8.03
N LYS A 83 12.67 -2.07 8.60
CA LYS A 83 11.40 -2.09 7.87
C LYS A 83 10.95 -0.69 7.52
N ILE A 84 10.32 -0.57 6.36
CA ILE A 84 9.76 0.69 5.90
C ILE A 84 8.31 0.79 6.39
N PHE A 85 8.13 1.48 7.51
CA PHE A 85 6.80 1.72 8.09
C PHE A 85 6.05 2.83 7.37
N ILE A 86 4.75 2.61 7.18
CA ILE A 86 3.80 3.55 6.62
C ILE A 86 3.53 4.66 7.63
N GLN A 87 3.41 5.87 7.11
CA GLN A 87 3.05 7.07 7.87
C GLN A 87 1.72 7.65 7.36
N PRO A 88 1.02 8.43 8.20
CA PRO A 88 -0.22 9.08 7.79
C PRO A 88 -0.01 9.93 6.53
N GLY A 89 -0.89 9.79 5.54
CA GLY A 89 -0.83 10.54 4.29
C GLY A 89 0.09 9.94 3.22
N ASP A 90 0.81 8.85 3.52
CA ASP A 90 1.63 8.15 2.52
C ASP A 90 0.78 7.72 1.32
N LYS A 91 1.35 7.85 0.12
CA LYS A 91 0.77 7.32 -1.11
C LYS A 91 1.71 6.29 -1.71
N ILE A 92 1.19 5.10 -1.96
CA ILE A 92 1.92 3.97 -2.52
C ILE A 92 1.37 3.73 -3.92
N LYS A 93 2.24 3.74 -4.92
CA LYS A 93 1.90 3.46 -6.31
C LYS A 93 2.63 2.22 -6.78
N VAL A 94 1.88 1.29 -7.35
CA VAL A 94 2.42 0.10 -8.02
C VAL A 94 2.17 0.24 -9.52
N PRO A 95 3.21 0.48 -10.34
CA PRO A 95 3.06 0.60 -11.78
C PRO A 95 2.88 -0.78 -12.44
N ALA A 96 2.31 -0.80 -13.64
CA ALA A 96 2.31 -2.00 -14.47
C ALA A 96 3.68 -2.23 -15.11
N ARG A 97 3.94 -3.49 -15.51
CA ARG A 97 5.21 -3.92 -16.09
C ARG A 97 5.61 -3.19 -17.38
N PHE A 98 4.61 -2.70 -18.12
CA PHE A 98 4.78 -2.11 -19.45
C PHE A 98 4.87 -0.57 -19.47
N PHE A 99 5.07 0.07 -18.30
CA PHE A 99 5.33 1.51 -18.17
C PHE A 99 6.80 1.82 -17.88
#